data_AF-A0A953LYY9-F1
#
_entry.id   AF-A0A953LYY9-F1
#
_cell.length_a   1.000
_cell.length_b   1.000
_cell.length_c   1.000
_cell.angle_alpha   90.00
_cell.angle_beta   90.00
_cell.angle_gamma   90.00
#
_symmetry.space_group_name_H-M   'P 1'
#
loop_
_entity.id
_entity.type
_entity.pdbx_description
1 polymer ?
#
loop_
_entity_poly.entity_id
_entity_poly.type
_entity_poly.pdbx_seq_one_letter_code
_entity_poly.pdbx_strand_id
1 'polypeptide(L)'
;MNEFLKLEYEQCMALVKYYDERYHTLVKFAAGLSRGVPTLLLGFFGLDDKVTAVFWNVAAFVFLVTMIGLVSILAAITQTRLYFVYPARQLNAIRGEFLRTEAKEFANINQMYLDTSFNAFRWNSSHTIQQAMVALQIGLFAGLSSFAWNIAEPDRTRNICVGSIVDIVVAITMFLLSAGYLWRKSQYHPDGSALQRKE
;
A
#
# COMPACT_ATOMS: atom_id res chain seq x y z
N MET A 1 -14.73 -29.26 17.85
CA MET A 1 -14.14 -28.92 16.54
C MET A 1 -13.14 -30.01 16.18
N ASN A 2 -13.18 -30.53 14.96
CA ASN A 2 -12.16 -31.49 14.49
C ASN A 2 -10.75 -30.88 14.70
N GLU A 3 -9.82 -31.66 15.24
CA GLU A 3 -8.44 -31.23 15.52
C GLU A 3 -7.77 -30.60 14.29
N PHE A 4 -8.10 -31.13 13.10
CA PHE A 4 -7.68 -30.57 11.82
C PHE A 4 -8.13 -29.11 11.62
N LEU A 5 -9.44 -28.83 11.79
CA LEU A 5 -10.00 -27.47 11.60
C LEU A 5 -9.45 -26.48 12.64
N LYS A 6 -9.16 -26.97 13.85
CA LYS A 6 -8.51 -26.16 14.89
C LYS A 6 -7.11 -25.74 14.46
N LEU A 7 -6.30 -26.69 13.98
CA LEU A 7 -4.95 -26.43 13.52
C LEU A 7 -4.93 -25.45 12.34
N GLU A 8 -5.82 -25.66 11.36
CA GLU A 8 -5.98 -24.79 10.21
C GLU A 8 -6.39 -23.37 10.61
N TYR A 9 -7.33 -23.24 11.56
CA TYR A 9 -7.73 -21.96 12.12
C TYR A 9 -6.55 -21.20 12.75
N GLU A 10 -5.75 -21.88 13.58
CA GLU A 10 -4.60 -21.29 14.26
C GLU A 10 -3.54 -20.81 13.26
N GLN A 11 -3.27 -21.61 12.22
CA GLN A 11 -2.32 -21.27 11.15
C GLN A 11 -2.82 -20.08 10.32
N CYS A 12 -4.07 -20.07 9.88
CA CYS A 12 -4.65 -18.95 9.14
C CYS A 12 -4.66 -17.67 9.98
N MET A 13 -4.99 -17.77 11.28
CA MET A 13 -4.96 -16.63 12.19
C MET A 13 -3.56 -16.06 12.35
N ALA A 14 -2.53 -16.91 12.44
CA ALA A 14 -1.14 -16.48 12.49
C ALA A 14 -0.71 -15.75 11.20
N LEU A 15 -1.10 -16.25 10.03
CA LEU A 15 -0.83 -15.61 8.73
C LEU A 15 -1.52 -14.25 8.61
N VAL A 16 -2.78 -14.14 9.02
CA VAL A 16 -3.53 -12.88 9.03
C VAL A 16 -2.80 -11.83 9.88
N LYS A 17 -2.35 -12.19 11.09
CA LYS A 17 -1.58 -11.29 11.96
C LYS A 17 -0.26 -10.87 11.30
N TYR A 18 0.49 -11.84 10.76
CA TYR A 18 1.77 -11.58 10.10
C TYR A 18 1.64 -10.57 8.95
N TYR A 19 0.65 -10.76 8.05
CA TYR A 19 0.48 -9.87 6.92
C TYR A 19 0.01 -8.46 7.34
N ASP A 20 -0.81 -8.35 8.39
CA ASP A 20 -1.23 -7.05 8.92
C ASP A 20 -0.06 -6.28 9.56
N GLU A 21 0.77 -6.97 10.36
CA GLU A 21 1.99 -6.39 10.94
C GLU A 21 2.99 -5.97 9.86
N ARG A 22 3.16 -6.81 8.82
CA ARG A 22 4.02 -6.51 7.68
C ARG A 22 3.52 -5.29 6.92
N TYR A 23 2.21 -5.19 6.69
CA TYR A 23 1.57 -4.04 6.05
C TYR A 23 1.87 -2.76 6.85
N HIS A 24 1.63 -2.78 8.15
CA HIS A 24 1.87 -1.62 9.00
C HIS A 24 3.36 -1.21 9.02
N THR A 25 4.27 -2.19 9.00
CA THR A 25 5.71 -1.94 8.96
C THR A 25 6.13 -1.22 7.67
N LEU A 26 5.59 -1.66 6.52
CA LEU A 26 5.85 -1.01 5.23
C LEU A 26 5.34 0.43 5.19
N VAL A 27 4.14 0.68 5.72
CA VAL A 27 3.57 2.05 5.80
C VAL A 27 4.43 2.95 6.70
N LYS A 28 4.88 2.44 7.86
CA LYS A 28 5.79 3.17 8.76
C LYS A 28 7.11 3.50 8.05
N PHE A 29 7.66 2.55 7.31
CA PHE A 29 8.89 2.75 6.55
C PHE A 29 8.73 3.83 5.46
N ALA A 30 7.62 3.79 4.70
CA ALA A 30 7.28 4.84 3.73
C ALA A 30 7.20 6.23 4.40
N ALA A 31 6.50 6.34 5.53
CA ALA A 31 6.40 7.60 6.27
C ALA A 31 7.75 8.09 6.82
N GLY A 32 8.60 7.17 7.29
CA GLY A 32 9.95 7.49 7.77
C GLY A 32 10.84 8.03 6.66
N LEU A 33 10.84 7.37 5.50
CA LEU A 33 11.58 7.78 4.30
C LEU A 33 11.09 9.15 3.79
N SER A 34 9.77 9.34 3.75
CA SER A 34 9.15 10.61 3.33
C SER A 34 9.49 11.79 4.24
N ARG A 35 9.79 11.56 5.53
CA ARG A 35 10.24 12.60 6.47
C ARG A 35 11.76 12.78 6.44
N GLY A 36 12.51 11.68 6.34
CA GLY A 36 13.96 11.68 6.39
C GLY A 36 14.59 12.41 5.20
N VAL A 37 14.08 12.19 3.99
CA VAL A 37 14.67 12.76 2.77
C VAL A 37 14.61 14.30 2.72
N PRO A 38 13.45 14.96 2.94
CA PRO A 38 13.41 16.42 2.99
C PRO A 38 14.27 17.00 4.12
N THR A 39 14.27 16.36 5.29
CA THR A 39 15.09 16.80 6.43
C THR A 39 16.59 16.76 6.09
N LEU A 40 17.04 15.69 5.44
CA LEU A 40 18.41 15.54 4.99
C LEU A 40 18.78 16.61 3.95
N LEU A 41 17.91 16.85 2.97
CA LEU A 41 18.15 17.87 1.94
C LEU A 41 18.16 19.29 2.51
N LEU A 42 17.29 19.60 3.47
CA LEU A 42 17.30 20.88 4.20
C LEU A 42 18.59 21.04 5.01
N GLY A 43 19.07 19.98 5.66
CA GLY A 43 20.35 19.97 6.35
C GLY A 43 21.51 20.30 5.42
N PHE A 44 21.55 19.69 4.23
CA PHE A 44 22.57 19.98 3.22
C PHE A 44 22.47 21.40 2.64
N PHE A 45 21.25 21.90 2.44
CA PHE A 45 21.02 23.26 1.96
C PHE A 45 21.57 24.32 2.92
N GLY A 46 21.52 24.06 4.23
CA GLY A 46 21.99 24.99 5.26
C GLY A 46 23.51 25.06 5.48
N LEU A 47 24.32 24.29 4.74
CA LEU A 47 25.77 24.17 5.01
C LEU A 47 26.65 25.22 4.29
N ASP A 48 26.23 25.81 3.15
CA ASP A 48 27.01 26.87 2.46
C ASP A 48 26.21 27.57 1.34
N ASP A 49 26.42 28.88 1.13
CA ASP A 49 25.73 29.70 0.11
C ASP A 49 26.13 29.33 -1.33
N LYS A 50 27.32 28.75 -1.50
CA LYS A 50 27.89 28.36 -2.82
C LYS A 50 27.33 27.06 -3.38
N VAL A 51 26.60 26.28 -2.60
CA VAL A 51 26.05 24.96 -2.99
C VAL A 51 24.78 25.09 -3.85
N THR A 52 24.19 26.29 -3.89
CA THR A 52 22.91 26.60 -4.55
C THR A 52 22.83 26.21 -6.02
N ALA A 53 23.92 26.30 -6.79
CA ALA A 53 23.90 26.01 -8.23
C ALA A 53 23.72 24.52 -8.57
N VAL A 54 24.27 23.61 -7.75
CA VAL A 54 24.21 22.15 -7.98
C VAL A 54 23.18 21.47 -7.08
N PHE A 55 22.81 22.13 -5.97
CA PHE A 55 21.87 21.61 -4.98
C PHE A 55 20.57 21.10 -5.61
N TRP A 56 19.94 21.89 -6.47
CA TRP A 56 18.65 21.54 -7.04
C TRP A 56 18.70 20.32 -7.95
N ASN A 57 19.79 20.13 -8.70
CA ASN A 57 20.00 18.92 -9.50
C ASN A 57 20.14 17.68 -8.61
N VAL A 58 20.89 17.80 -7.50
CA VAL A 58 21.03 16.72 -6.52
C VAL A 58 19.70 16.43 -5.82
N ALA A 59 18.98 17.46 -5.39
CA ALA A 59 17.67 17.33 -4.78
C ALA A 59 16.67 16.65 -5.72
N ALA A 60 16.65 17.05 -6.99
CA ALA A 60 15.79 16.45 -8.01
C ALA A 60 16.08 14.95 -8.17
N PHE A 61 17.36 14.57 -8.27
CA PHE A 61 17.78 13.18 -8.34
C PHE A 61 17.39 12.38 -7.07
N VAL A 62 17.65 12.93 -5.89
CA VAL A 62 17.29 12.29 -4.62
C VAL A 62 15.78 12.10 -4.50
N PHE A 63 14.97 13.09 -4.89
CA PHE A 63 13.51 12.97 -4.92
C PHE A 63 13.04 11.91 -5.92
N LEU A 64 13.66 11.80 -7.10
CA LEU A 64 13.34 10.75 -8.07
C LEU A 64 13.65 9.35 -7.53
N VAL A 65 14.83 9.14 -6.94
CA VAL A 65 15.20 7.85 -6.34
C VAL A 65 14.24 7.49 -5.19
N THR A 66 13.89 8.48 -4.38
CA THR A 66 12.92 8.34 -3.28
C THR A 66 11.54 7.93 -3.81
N MET A 67 11.09 8.56 -4.90
CA MET A 67 9.84 8.22 -5.58
C MET A 67 9.84 6.76 -6.07
N ILE A 68 10.91 6.30 -6.72
CA ILE A 68 11.06 4.90 -7.18
C ILE A 68 11.05 3.92 -5.99
N GLY A 69 11.71 4.28 -4.89
CA GLY A 69 11.68 3.50 -3.65
C GLY A 69 10.27 3.37 -3.07
N LEU A 70 9.51 4.47 -3.03
CA LEU A 70 8.12 4.47 -2.58
C LEU A 70 7.20 3.69 -3.50
N VAL A 71 7.39 3.73 -4.82
CA VAL A 71 6.66 2.87 -5.78
C VAL A 71 6.89 1.39 -5.47
N SER A 72 8.12 1.02 -5.15
CA SER A 72 8.47 -0.36 -4.77
C SER A 72 7.79 -0.77 -3.45
N ILE A 73 7.74 0.14 -2.46
CA ILE A 73 7.03 -0.09 -1.20
C ILE A 73 5.52 -0.22 -1.44
N LEU A 74 4.92 0.64 -2.29
CA LEU A 74 3.51 0.53 -2.65
C LEU A 74 3.20 -0.83 -3.29
N ALA A 75 4.05 -1.30 -4.21
CA ALA A 75 3.89 -2.62 -4.80
C ALA A 75 3.90 -3.74 -3.73
N ALA A 76 4.82 -3.67 -2.76
CA ALA A 76 4.89 -4.62 -1.65
C ALA A 76 3.67 -4.55 -0.72
N ILE A 77 3.16 -3.35 -0.42
CA ILE A 77 1.93 -3.12 0.36
C ILE A 77 0.74 -3.77 -0.35
N THR A 78 0.63 -3.56 -1.65
CA THR A 78 -0.45 -4.11 -2.50
C THR A 78 -0.41 -5.63 -2.55
N GLN A 79 0.77 -6.22 -2.71
CA GLN A 79 0.93 -7.67 -2.64
C GLN A 79 0.57 -8.20 -1.25
N THR A 80 1.05 -7.57 -0.19
CA THR A 80 0.74 -7.96 1.20
C THR A 80 -0.77 -7.93 1.45
N ARG A 81 -1.48 -6.92 0.94
CA ARG A 81 -2.94 -6.82 1.04
C ARG A 81 -3.66 -7.94 0.28
N LEU A 82 -3.18 -8.29 -0.90
CA LEU A 82 -3.73 -9.42 -1.66
C LEU A 82 -3.54 -10.74 -0.90
N TYR A 83 -2.34 -10.97 -0.38
CA TYR A 83 -2.02 -12.18 0.38
C TYR A 83 -2.77 -12.27 1.72
N PHE A 84 -3.06 -11.14 2.37
CA PHE A 84 -3.87 -11.11 3.59
C PHE A 84 -5.29 -11.64 3.39
N VAL A 85 -5.89 -11.38 2.23
CA VAL A 85 -7.30 -11.71 1.97
C VAL A 85 -7.53 -13.22 1.88
N TYR A 86 -6.57 -13.98 1.36
CA TYR A 86 -6.71 -15.43 1.23
C TYR A 86 -6.90 -16.17 2.57
N PRO A 87 -5.99 -16.06 3.56
CA PRO A 87 -6.17 -16.70 4.85
C PRO A 87 -7.34 -16.08 5.63
N ALA A 88 -7.67 -14.81 5.41
CA ALA A 88 -8.82 -14.18 6.05
C ALA A 88 -10.16 -14.79 5.56
N ARG A 89 -10.29 -15.09 4.26
CA ARG A 89 -11.47 -15.79 3.71
C ARG A 89 -11.59 -17.21 4.27
N GLN A 90 -10.49 -17.94 4.35
CA GLN A 90 -10.45 -19.29 4.91
C GLN A 90 -10.79 -19.30 6.40
N LEU A 91 -10.24 -18.35 7.17
CA LEU A 91 -10.56 -18.15 8.58
C LEU A 91 -12.06 -17.88 8.78
N ASN A 92 -12.67 -17.05 7.93
CA ASN A 92 -14.10 -16.77 7.98
C ASN A 92 -14.94 -18.00 7.61
N ALA A 93 -14.49 -18.83 6.67
CA ALA A 93 -15.15 -20.08 6.31
C ALA A 93 -15.16 -21.08 7.49
N ILE A 94 -14.01 -21.27 8.15
CA ILE A 94 -13.89 -22.16 9.32
C ILE A 94 -14.78 -21.66 10.47
N ARG A 95 -14.80 -20.34 10.73
CA ARG A 95 -15.69 -19.73 11.72
C ARG A 95 -17.16 -19.95 11.39
N GLY A 96 -17.53 -19.77 10.13
CA GLY A 96 -18.90 -19.98 9.66
C GLY A 96 -19.34 -21.42 9.88
N GLU A 97 -18.48 -22.37 9.54
CA GLU A 97 -18.76 -23.80 9.75
C GLU A 97 -18.88 -24.13 11.24
N PHE A 98 -17.97 -23.63 12.08
CA PHE A 98 -18.02 -23.85 13.53
C PHE A 98 -19.31 -23.33 14.17
N LEU A 99 -19.76 -22.13 13.79
CA LEU A 99 -21.03 -21.56 14.27
C LEU A 99 -22.24 -22.36 13.79
N ARG A 100 -22.16 -22.92 12.58
CA ARG A 100 -23.23 -23.73 12.00
C ARG A 100 -23.36 -25.10 12.66
N THR A 101 -22.24 -25.72 13.05
CA THR A 101 -22.23 -27.11 13.54
C THR A 101 -22.21 -27.21 15.06
N GLU A 102 -21.35 -26.45 15.74
CA GLU A 102 -21.07 -26.62 17.17
C GLU A 102 -21.66 -25.51 18.03
N ALA A 103 -21.67 -24.27 17.55
CA ALA A 103 -22.07 -23.09 18.33
C ALA A 103 -23.32 -22.41 17.76
N LYS A 104 -24.37 -23.19 17.44
CA LYS A 104 -25.60 -22.71 16.79
C LYS A 104 -26.30 -21.60 17.56
N GLU A 105 -26.28 -21.67 18.88
CA GLU A 105 -26.89 -20.68 19.78
C GLU A 105 -26.25 -19.29 19.64
N PHE A 106 -25.00 -19.23 19.21
CA PHE A 106 -24.25 -18.00 19.01
C PHE A 106 -24.34 -17.45 17.59
N ALA A 107 -24.91 -18.19 16.63
CA ALA A 107 -24.95 -17.80 15.22
C ALA A 107 -25.63 -16.43 14.99
N ASN A 108 -26.65 -16.11 15.79
CA ASN A 108 -27.41 -14.87 15.68
C ASN A 108 -26.86 -13.71 16.54
N ILE A 109 -25.94 -14.01 17.47
CA ILE A 109 -25.36 -13.02 18.40
C ILE A 109 -23.95 -12.62 17.94
N ASN A 110 -23.28 -13.49 17.19
CA ASN A 110 -21.90 -13.28 16.79
C ASN A 110 -21.77 -12.09 15.84
N GLN A 111 -20.98 -11.09 16.23
CA GLN A 111 -20.66 -9.92 15.42
C GLN A 111 -19.41 -10.10 14.53
N MET A 112 -18.82 -11.30 14.53
CA MET A 112 -17.66 -11.58 13.69
C MET A 112 -18.02 -11.61 12.21
N TYR A 113 -17.11 -11.11 11.37
CA TYR A 113 -17.22 -11.21 9.92
C TYR A 113 -17.11 -12.68 9.47
N LEU A 114 -18.11 -13.15 8.73
CA LEU A 114 -18.17 -14.52 8.17
C LEU A 114 -18.14 -14.56 6.64
N ASP A 115 -18.12 -13.39 5.99
CA ASP A 115 -18.07 -13.30 4.53
C ASP A 115 -16.74 -13.86 3.99
N THR A 116 -16.83 -14.78 3.04
CA THR A 116 -15.71 -15.44 2.36
C THR A 116 -15.48 -14.90 0.94
N SER A 117 -16.39 -14.06 0.45
CA SER A 117 -16.41 -13.56 -0.93
C SER A 117 -15.87 -12.14 -1.09
N PHE A 118 -15.42 -11.52 0.01
CA PHE A 118 -15.04 -10.13 -0.01
C PHE A 118 -13.82 -9.81 -0.88
N ASN A 119 -13.87 -8.71 -1.62
CA ASN A 119 -12.77 -8.21 -2.44
C ASN A 119 -11.60 -7.70 -1.57
N ALA A 120 -10.37 -7.84 -2.05
CA ALA A 120 -9.19 -7.29 -1.39
C ALA A 120 -9.22 -5.76 -1.32
N PHE A 121 -9.76 -5.13 -2.36
CA PHE A 121 -10.00 -3.70 -2.41
C PHE A 121 -11.36 -3.36 -1.80
N ARG A 122 -11.33 -2.51 -0.78
CA ARG A 122 -12.54 -1.97 -0.12
C ARG A 122 -12.31 -0.49 0.16
N TRP A 123 -13.13 0.39 -0.41
CA TRP A 123 -12.98 1.84 -0.26
C TRP A 123 -12.92 2.29 1.20
N ASN A 124 -13.79 1.73 2.04
CA ASN A 124 -13.89 2.11 3.46
C ASN A 124 -12.95 1.31 4.38
N SER A 125 -11.85 0.76 3.85
CA SER A 125 -10.85 0.05 4.64
C SER A 125 -9.72 0.98 5.06
N SER A 126 -9.25 0.84 6.30
CA SER A 126 -8.04 1.52 6.79
C SER A 126 -6.82 1.24 5.91
N HIS A 127 -6.67 0.01 5.39
CA HIS A 127 -5.60 -0.33 4.47
C HIS A 127 -5.68 0.50 3.19
N THR A 128 -6.86 0.64 2.58
CA THR A 128 -7.04 1.46 1.37
C THR A 128 -6.66 2.93 1.61
N ILE A 129 -7.04 3.50 2.76
CA ILE A 129 -6.64 4.86 3.13
C ILE A 129 -5.12 4.95 3.26
N GLN A 130 -4.49 4.01 3.96
CA GLN A 130 -3.02 3.98 4.10
C GLN A 130 -2.31 3.84 2.75
N GLN A 131 -2.87 3.05 1.83
CA GLN A 131 -2.36 2.88 0.48
C GLN A 131 -2.48 4.16 -0.35
N ALA A 132 -3.59 4.89 -0.22
CA ALA A 132 -3.78 6.19 -0.83
C ALA A 132 -2.76 7.22 -0.30
N MET A 133 -2.46 7.19 1.01
CA MET A 133 -1.45 8.06 1.60
C MET A 133 -0.04 7.77 1.09
N VAL A 134 0.31 6.50 0.84
CA VAL A 134 1.60 6.15 0.21
C VAL A 134 1.62 6.60 -1.25
N ALA A 135 0.52 6.44 -1.99
CA ALA A 135 0.42 6.96 -3.36
C ALA A 135 0.57 8.49 -3.43
N LEU A 136 0.00 9.22 -2.46
CA LEU A 136 0.19 10.66 -2.32
C LEU A 136 1.66 11.02 -2.06
N GLN A 137 2.37 10.26 -1.22
CA GLN A 137 3.81 10.47 -1.00
C GLN A 137 4.61 10.27 -2.31
N ILE A 138 4.27 9.27 -3.11
CA ILE A 138 4.90 9.04 -4.43
C ILE A 138 4.68 10.27 -5.34
N GLY A 139 3.44 10.75 -5.41
CA GLY A 139 3.10 11.98 -6.13
C GLY A 139 3.93 13.17 -5.67
N LEU A 140 3.97 13.41 -4.35
CA LEU A 140 4.71 14.53 -3.76
C LEU A 140 6.18 14.51 -4.19
N PHE A 141 6.84 13.36 -4.09
CA PHE A 141 8.24 13.24 -4.53
C PHE A 141 8.41 13.39 -6.03
N ALA A 142 7.46 12.94 -6.86
CA ALA A 142 7.48 13.18 -8.31
C ALA A 142 7.33 14.68 -8.64
N GLY A 143 6.40 15.37 -7.96
CA GLY A 143 6.17 16.81 -8.11
C GLY A 143 7.36 17.64 -7.65
N LEU A 144 7.96 17.32 -6.49
CA LEU A 144 9.18 17.97 -5.99
C LEU A 144 10.38 17.74 -6.90
N SER A 145 10.53 16.53 -7.42
CA SER A 145 11.51 16.19 -8.45
C SER A 145 11.32 17.08 -9.68
N SER A 146 10.11 17.13 -10.25
CA SER A 146 9.79 17.97 -11.41
C SER A 146 10.07 19.46 -11.15
N PHE A 147 9.68 19.95 -9.97
CA PHE A 147 9.95 21.32 -9.55
C PHE A 147 11.45 21.64 -9.49
N ALA A 148 12.23 20.75 -8.88
CA ALA A 148 13.66 20.93 -8.71
C ALA A 148 14.41 20.90 -10.06
N TRP A 149 14.00 20.05 -11.01
CA TRP A 149 14.56 20.02 -12.36
C TRP A 149 14.31 21.31 -13.15
N ASN A 150 13.14 21.92 -12.97
CA ASN A 150 12.74 23.13 -13.71
C ASN A 150 13.02 24.43 -12.95
N ILE A 151 13.85 24.40 -11.89
CA ILE A 151 14.12 25.57 -11.05
C ILE A 151 14.76 26.74 -11.80
N ALA A 152 15.44 26.45 -12.92
CA ALA A 152 16.08 27.44 -13.78
C ALA A 152 15.09 28.22 -14.66
N GLU A 153 13.82 27.82 -14.72
CA GLU A 153 12.81 28.57 -15.45
C GLU A 153 12.53 29.93 -14.77
N PRO A 154 12.39 31.02 -15.55
CA PRO A 154 12.20 32.36 -14.99
C PRO A 154 10.84 32.55 -14.28
N ASP A 155 9.83 31.76 -14.64
CA ASP A 155 8.50 31.82 -14.03
C ASP A 155 8.34 30.76 -12.93
N ARG A 156 8.61 31.18 -11.70
CA ARG A 156 8.46 30.32 -10.51
C ARG A 156 7.02 29.84 -10.30
N THR A 157 6.02 30.66 -10.64
CA THR A 157 4.61 30.32 -10.46
C THR A 157 4.23 29.16 -11.38
N ARG A 158 4.66 29.23 -12.65
CA ARG A 158 4.45 28.15 -13.61
C ARG A 158 5.10 26.85 -13.13
N ASN A 159 6.34 26.91 -12.62
CA ASN A 159 7.04 25.72 -12.15
C ASN A 159 6.31 25.06 -10.96
N ILE A 160 5.81 25.85 -10.00
CA ILE A 160 4.99 25.33 -8.88
C ILE A 160 3.73 24.64 -9.41
N CYS A 161 3.00 25.27 -10.34
CA CYS A 161 1.81 24.69 -10.94
C CYS A 161 2.11 23.35 -11.65
N VAL A 162 3.20 23.29 -12.43
CA VAL A 162 3.62 22.05 -13.11
C VAL A 162 3.97 20.96 -12.10
N GLY A 163 4.74 21.29 -11.05
CA GLY A 163 5.07 20.35 -9.98
C GLY A 163 3.83 19.79 -9.28
N SER A 164 2.86 20.64 -8.94
CA SER A 164 1.60 20.23 -8.30
C SER A 164 0.73 19.36 -9.22
N ILE A 165 0.69 19.65 -10.53
CA ILE A 165 -0.03 18.81 -11.50
C ILE A 165 0.62 17.43 -11.58
N VAL A 166 1.95 17.36 -11.66
CA VAL A 166 2.69 16.09 -11.68
C VAL A 166 2.41 15.28 -10.41
N ASP A 167 2.43 15.91 -9.24
CA ASP A 167 2.10 15.27 -7.97
C ASP A 167 0.71 14.61 -8.01
N ILE A 168 -0.33 15.39 -8.31
CA ILE A 168 -1.72 14.92 -8.34
C ILE A 168 -1.90 13.78 -9.36
N VAL A 169 -1.37 13.95 -10.58
CA VAL A 169 -1.52 12.95 -11.65
C VAL A 169 -0.82 11.65 -11.28
N VAL A 170 0.40 11.71 -10.77
CA VAL A 170 1.16 10.51 -10.35
C VAL A 170 0.48 9.83 -9.16
N ALA A 171 0.05 10.57 -8.15
CA ALA A 171 -0.65 10.03 -6.99
C ALA A 171 -1.93 9.28 -7.38
N ILE A 172 -2.78 9.90 -8.21
CA ILE A 172 -4.03 9.29 -8.70
C ILE A 172 -3.71 8.05 -9.53
N THR A 173 -2.75 8.13 -10.45
CA THR A 173 -2.38 7.02 -11.33
C THR A 173 -1.89 5.82 -10.50
N MET A 174 -1.00 6.04 -9.54
CA MET A 174 -0.45 4.98 -8.70
C MET A 174 -1.51 4.35 -7.82
N PHE A 175 -2.40 5.16 -7.23
CA PHE A 175 -3.53 4.64 -6.45
C PHE A 175 -4.47 3.80 -7.32
N LEU A 176 -4.88 4.30 -8.50
CA LEU A 176 -5.80 3.60 -9.40
C LEU A 176 -5.21 2.31 -9.96
N LEU A 177 -3.93 2.31 -10.36
CA LEU A 177 -3.23 1.10 -10.79
C LEU A 177 -3.25 0.04 -9.68
N SER A 178 -2.97 0.49 -8.46
CA SER A 178 -2.91 -0.39 -7.31
C SER A 178 -4.27 -0.93 -6.88
N ALA A 179 -5.31 -0.08 -6.90
CA ALA A 179 -6.69 -0.45 -6.64
C ALA A 179 -7.22 -1.41 -7.72
N GLY A 180 -6.95 -1.11 -8.99
CA GLY A 180 -7.32 -1.94 -10.12
C GLY A 180 -6.64 -3.32 -10.07
N TYR A 181 -5.38 -3.37 -9.63
CA TYR A 181 -4.67 -4.63 -9.40
C TYR A 181 -5.35 -5.47 -8.31
N LEU A 182 -5.62 -4.89 -7.14
CA LEU A 182 -6.30 -5.59 -6.04
C LEU A 182 -7.71 -6.06 -6.44
N TRP A 183 -8.46 -5.21 -7.14
CA TRP A 183 -9.80 -5.52 -7.60
C TRP A 183 -9.79 -6.73 -8.54
N ARG A 184 -8.95 -6.70 -9.58
CA ARG A 184 -8.86 -7.78 -10.58
C ARG A 184 -8.32 -9.07 -9.97
N LYS A 185 -7.20 -9.01 -9.24
CA LYS A 185 -6.53 -10.22 -8.74
C LYS A 185 -7.27 -10.91 -7.60
N SER A 186 -8.03 -10.18 -6.79
CA SER A 186 -8.74 -10.80 -5.67
C SER A 186 -10.01 -11.57 -6.07
N GLN A 187 -10.53 -11.37 -7.28
CA GLN A 187 -11.62 -12.18 -7.84
C GLN A 187 -11.18 -13.61 -8.13
N TYR A 188 -9.89 -13.83 -8.42
CA TYR A 188 -9.34 -15.16 -8.61
C TYR A 188 -9.09 -15.80 -7.25
N HIS A 189 -9.87 -16.85 -6.93
CA HIS A 189 -9.51 -17.77 -5.87
C HIS A 189 -8.14 -18.38 -6.19
N PRO A 190 -7.25 -18.55 -5.20
CA PRO A 190 -5.93 -19.12 -5.44
C PRO A 190 -6.04 -20.52 -6.08
N ASP A 191 -7.10 -21.25 -5.74
CA ASP A 191 -7.43 -22.58 -6.28
C ASP A 191 -7.77 -22.58 -7.78
N GLY A 192 -8.32 -21.47 -8.30
CA GLY A 192 -8.65 -21.35 -9.73
C GLY A 192 -7.40 -21.35 -10.62
N SER A 193 -6.28 -20.83 -10.12
CA SER A 193 -5.01 -20.80 -10.86
C SER A 193 -4.31 -22.16 -10.95
N ALA A 194 -4.57 -23.06 -10.00
CA ALA A 194 -4.09 -24.44 -10.03
C ALA A 194 -4.93 -25.32 -10.98
N LEU A 195 -6.23 -25.03 -11.10
CA LEU A 195 -7.15 -25.74 -11.99
C LEU A 195 -7.05 -25.28 -13.46
N GLN A 196 -6.72 -24.00 -13.71
CA GLN A 196 -6.56 -23.46 -15.07
C GLN A 196 -5.28 -23.89 -15.81
N ARG A 197 -4.38 -24.63 -15.17
CA ARG A 197 -3.18 -25.21 -15.82
C ARG A 197 -3.39 -26.63 -16.37
N LYS A 198 -4.64 -27.11 -16.43
CA LYS A 198 -4.96 -28.48 -16.86
C LYS A 198 -5.76 -28.61 -18.18
N GLU A 199 -5.90 -27.54 -18.95
CA GLU A 199 -6.50 -27.60 -20.30
C GLU A 199 -5.53 -27.13 -21.37
#